data_AF-A0A7J7NDH5-F1
#
_entry.id   AF-A0A7J7NDH5-F1
#
_cell.length_a   1.000
_cell.length_b   1.000
_cell.length_c   1.000
_cell.angle_alpha   90.00
_cell.angle_beta   90.00
_cell.angle_gamma   90.00
#
_symmetry.space_group_name_H-M   'P 1'
#
loop_
_entity.id
_entity.type
_entity.pdbx_description
1 polymer ?
#
loop_
_entity_poly.entity_id
_entity_poly.type
_entity_poly.pdbx_seq_one_letter_code
_entity_poly.pdbx_strand_id
1 'polypeptide(L)'
;MDNRRIIAEAGAIPFLVTLLGSNEPRIQENAVTALLNLSIFDNNKVLIMAAGAIDSIVEVLLCGKTMESRENAAATVFSLSMIDDCKVTIGARPRAIPALVGLLREGSTIGKRDAATALFNLAVYNANKAIVVVAGAIPLLIELLMDDKAGITDDALAVLALLSGCTEGLEELQKNRVVIPLLIDLLRFGSSKGKENSVTLLLGLCKNGGEEVARRLLVNPHSIPSLQRLGTDGSLKSRRKAEALLRLLNRYCSQPHHSSV
;
A
#
# COMPACT_ATOMS: atom_id res chain seq x y z
N MET A 1 -6.07 18.80 22.56
CA MET A 1 -4.76 18.15 22.28
C MET A 1 -3.94 17.96 23.55
N ASP A 2 -4.16 18.78 24.57
CA ASP A 2 -3.40 18.74 25.83
C ASP A 2 -3.41 17.40 26.57
N ASN A 3 -4.52 16.67 26.61
CA ASN A 3 -4.58 15.40 27.34
C ASN A 3 -3.54 14.38 26.84
N ARG A 4 -3.32 14.28 25.52
CA ARG A 4 -2.34 13.35 24.95
C ARG A 4 -0.92 13.71 25.36
N ARG A 5 -0.62 15.01 25.36
CA ARG A 5 0.67 15.55 25.80
C ARG A 5 0.90 15.28 27.30
N ILE A 6 -0.08 15.63 28.14
CA ILE A 6 0.01 15.48 29.61
C ILE A 6 0.17 14.00 29.99
N ILE A 7 -0.57 13.09 29.37
CA ILE A 7 -0.45 11.65 29.64
C ILE A 7 0.95 11.13 29.28
N ALA A 8 1.52 11.57 28.16
CA ALA A 8 2.87 11.21 27.76
C ALA A 8 3.93 11.78 28.73
N GLU A 9 3.80 13.06 29.11
CA GLU A 9 4.67 13.73 30.08
C GLU A 9 4.61 13.10 31.48
N ALA A 10 3.47 12.54 31.85
CA ALA A 10 3.30 11.77 33.09
C ALA A 10 3.99 10.38 33.06
N GLY A 11 4.69 10.03 31.98
CA GLY A 11 5.47 8.79 31.88
C GLY A 11 4.66 7.56 31.47
N ALA A 12 3.48 7.73 30.88
CA ALA A 12 2.63 6.59 30.50
C ALA A 12 3.24 5.73 29.37
N ILE A 13 3.99 6.33 28.44
CA ILE A 13 4.46 5.64 27.22
C ILE A 13 5.34 4.41 27.54
N PRO A 14 6.43 4.50 28.35
CA PRO A 14 7.25 3.32 28.67
C PRO A 14 6.47 2.19 29.36
N PHE A 15 5.48 2.56 30.19
CA PHE A 15 4.62 1.59 30.85
C PHE A 15 3.70 0.87 29.84
N LEU A 16 3.08 1.63 28.92
CA LEU A 16 2.26 1.06 27.85
C LEU A 16 3.07 0.14 26.93
N VAL A 17 4.31 0.50 26.58
CA VAL A 17 5.22 -0.35 25.80
C VAL A 17 5.49 -1.68 26.51
N THR A 18 5.69 -1.65 27.83
CA THR A 18 5.84 -2.88 28.64
C THR A 18 4.58 -3.74 28.57
N LEU A 19 3.39 -3.13 28.65
CA LEU A 19 2.11 -3.85 28.62
C LEU A 19 1.78 -4.49 27.26
N LEU A 20 2.43 -4.08 26.17
CA LEU A 20 2.31 -4.76 24.87
C LEU A 20 2.76 -6.23 24.94
N GLY A 21 3.66 -6.57 25.86
CA GLY A 21 4.12 -7.94 26.09
C GLY A 21 3.18 -8.80 26.96
N SER A 22 2.03 -8.26 27.38
CA SER A 22 1.09 -8.98 28.25
C SER A 22 0.47 -10.18 27.53
N ASN A 23 0.33 -11.29 28.27
CA ASN A 23 -0.42 -12.45 27.79
C ASN A 23 -1.93 -12.34 27.98
N GLU A 24 -2.40 -11.38 28.78
CA GLU A 24 -3.83 -11.10 28.96
C GLU A 24 -4.35 -10.29 27.76
N PRO A 25 -5.29 -10.82 26.95
CA PRO A 25 -5.73 -10.18 25.71
C PRO A 25 -6.21 -8.75 25.90
N ARG A 26 -7.03 -8.50 26.93
CA ARG A 26 -7.58 -7.17 27.22
C ARG A 26 -6.50 -6.16 27.61
N ILE A 27 -5.43 -6.60 28.27
CA ILE A 27 -4.34 -5.70 28.66
C ILE A 27 -3.53 -5.31 27.42
N GLN A 28 -3.17 -6.29 26.58
CA GLN A 28 -2.40 -6.02 25.36
C GLN A 28 -3.19 -5.11 24.40
N GLU A 29 -4.48 -5.40 24.21
CA GLU A 29 -5.36 -4.60 23.35
C GLU A 29 -5.48 -3.16 23.84
N ASN A 30 -5.81 -2.96 25.13
CA ASN A 30 -5.90 -1.62 25.70
C ASN A 30 -4.56 -0.86 25.62
N ALA A 31 -3.44 -1.55 25.78
CA ALA A 31 -2.11 -0.95 25.69
C ALA A 31 -1.81 -0.45 24.27
N VAL A 32 -2.04 -1.27 23.24
CA VAL A 32 -1.82 -0.86 21.84
C VAL A 32 -2.81 0.22 21.41
N THR A 33 -4.07 0.14 21.84
CA THR A 33 -5.08 1.17 21.57
C THR A 33 -4.74 2.51 22.24
N ALA A 34 -4.21 2.49 23.47
CA ALA A 34 -3.73 3.69 24.13
C ALA A 34 -2.53 4.30 23.39
N LEU A 35 -1.56 3.49 22.94
CA LEU A 35 -0.42 3.96 22.15
C LEU A 35 -0.87 4.55 20.80
N LEU A 36 -1.81 3.91 20.11
CA LEU A 36 -2.43 4.46 18.91
C LEU A 36 -3.01 5.85 19.17
N ASN A 37 -3.83 5.98 20.22
CA ASN A 37 -4.46 7.25 20.58
C ASN A 37 -3.45 8.34 20.95
N LEU A 38 -2.37 7.98 21.64
CA LEU A 38 -1.29 8.92 21.96
C LEU A 38 -0.50 9.33 20.72
N SER A 39 -0.28 8.40 19.78
CA SER A 39 0.49 8.64 18.55
C SER A 39 -0.16 9.68 17.62
N ILE A 40 -1.47 9.95 17.76
CA ILE A 40 -2.17 10.98 16.97
C ILE A 40 -1.49 12.37 17.13
N PHE A 41 -0.86 12.64 18.27
CA PHE A 41 -0.09 13.86 18.48
C PHE A 41 1.39 13.68 18.07
N ASP A 42 1.92 14.53 17.20
CA ASP A 42 3.24 14.35 16.58
C ASP A 42 4.39 14.24 17.57
N ASN A 43 4.43 15.07 18.61
CA ASN A 43 5.50 15.00 19.61
C ASN A 43 5.49 13.66 20.36
N ASN A 44 4.33 13.05 20.56
CA ASN A 44 4.22 11.74 21.19
C ASN A 44 4.75 10.63 20.28
N LYS A 45 4.71 10.77 18.95
CA LYS A 45 5.30 9.79 18.04
C LYS A 45 6.79 9.62 18.32
N VAL A 46 7.51 10.74 18.47
CA VAL A 46 8.95 10.73 18.80
C VAL A 46 9.20 10.08 20.16
N LEU A 47 8.37 10.36 21.16
CA LEU A 47 8.48 9.74 22.49
C LEU A 47 8.22 8.23 22.45
N ILE A 48 7.24 7.77 21.66
CA ILE A 48 6.95 6.35 21.45
C ILE A 48 8.15 5.64 20.79
N MET A 49 8.76 6.28 19.78
CA MET A 49 9.97 5.76 19.14
C MET A 49 11.14 5.69 20.12
N ALA A 50 11.37 6.76 20.89
CA ALA A 50 12.45 6.83 21.89
C ALA A 50 12.29 5.81 23.02
N ALA A 51 11.05 5.42 23.34
CA ALA A 51 10.75 4.37 24.31
C ALA A 51 11.01 2.94 23.77
N GLY A 52 11.52 2.78 22.54
CA GLY A 52 11.83 1.47 21.96
C GLY A 52 10.61 0.65 21.56
N ALA A 53 9.46 1.31 21.33
CA ALA A 53 8.18 0.62 21.15
C ALA A 53 8.08 -0.25 19.89
N ILE A 54 8.91 -0.02 18.86
CA ILE A 54 8.71 -0.61 17.53
C ILE A 54 8.74 -2.14 17.56
N ASP A 55 9.72 -2.75 18.21
CA ASP A 55 9.81 -4.21 18.22
C ASP A 55 8.61 -4.84 18.94
N SER A 56 8.11 -4.21 20.02
CA SER A 56 6.90 -4.64 20.72
C SER A 56 5.62 -4.44 19.89
N ILE A 57 5.49 -3.32 19.18
CA ILE A 57 4.34 -3.06 18.29
C ILE A 57 4.34 -4.08 17.13
N VAL A 58 5.50 -4.38 16.55
CA VAL A 58 5.64 -5.38 15.49
C VAL A 58 5.29 -6.78 16.01
N GLU A 59 5.66 -7.10 17.25
CA GLU A 59 5.25 -8.37 17.88
C GLU A 59 3.73 -8.45 18.04
N VAL A 60 3.06 -7.38 18.51
CA VAL A 60 1.59 -7.33 18.59
C VAL A 60 0.94 -7.45 17.21
N LEU A 61 1.52 -6.84 16.17
CA LEU A 61 1.02 -6.97 14.80
C LEU A 61 1.09 -8.42 14.29
N LEU A 62 2.16 -9.14 14.61
CA LEU A 62 2.38 -10.54 14.21
C LEU A 62 1.49 -11.51 14.98
N CYS A 63 1.50 -11.42 16.31
CA CYS A 63 0.97 -12.47 17.21
C CYS A 63 0.05 -11.91 18.30
N GLY A 64 -0.54 -10.74 18.06
CA GLY A 64 -1.50 -10.10 18.97
C GLY A 64 -2.63 -11.06 19.35
N LYS A 65 -3.05 -11.01 20.63
CA LYS A 65 -4.02 -11.95 21.19
C LYS A 65 -5.42 -11.82 20.60
N THR A 66 -5.73 -10.66 20.02
CA THR A 66 -6.99 -10.38 19.33
C THR A 66 -6.71 -9.78 17.96
N MET A 67 -7.67 -9.92 17.04
CA MET A 67 -7.58 -9.24 15.75
C MET A 67 -7.54 -7.72 15.94
N GLU A 68 -8.36 -7.18 16.85
CA GLU A 68 -8.35 -5.75 17.18
C GLU A 68 -6.97 -5.27 17.67
N SER A 69 -6.22 -6.07 18.45
CA SER A 69 -4.84 -5.74 18.83
C SER A 69 -3.91 -5.62 17.62
N ARG A 70 -4.02 -6.56 16.65
CA ARG A 70 -3.21 -6.56 15.43
C ARG A 70 -3.56 -5.36 14.54
N GLU A 71 -4.84 -5.02 14.43
CA GLU A 71 -5.35 -3.88 13.67
C GLU A 71 -4.88 -2.55 14.27
N ASN A 72 -5.04 -2.39 15.58
CA ASN A 72 -4.53 -1.22 16.31
C ASN A 72 -3.00 -1.10 16.22
N ALA A 73 -2.26 -2.22 16.17
CA ALA A 73 -0.82 -2.20 15.93
C ALA A 73 -0.49 -1.70 14.52
N ALA A 74 -1.19 -2.15 13.48
CA ALA A 74 -1.01 -1.65 12.11
C ALA A 74 -1.34 -0.16 11.99
N ALA A 75 -2.45 0.29 12.61
CA ALA A 75 -2.82 1.69 12.67
C ALA A 75 -1.78 2.53 13.43
N THR A 76 -1.16 1.98 14.48
CA THR A 76 -0.07 2.65 15.21
C THR A 76 1.16 2.77 14.33
N VAL A 77 1.54 1.72 13.59
CA VAL A 77 2.65 1.76 12.62
C VAL A 77 2.39 2.81 11.55
N PHE A 78 1.17 2.86 10.99
CA PHE A 78 0.79 3.90 10.05
C PHE A 78 0.98 5.30 10.66
N SER A 79 0.43 5.52 11.85
CA SER A 79 0.53 6.82 12.54
C SER A 79 1.98 7.26 12.76
N LEU A 80 2.83 6.38 13.28
CA LEU A 80 4.25 6.67 13.50
C LEU A 80 4.97 6.96 12.18
N SER A 81 4.69 6.20 11.12
CA SER A 81 5.33 6.36 9.81
C SER A 81 5.04 7.71 9.13
N MET A 82 4.08 8.50 9.61
CA MET A 82 3.85 9.87 9.12
C MET A 82 5.07 10.79 9.34
N ILE A 83 5.96 10.45 10.27
CA ILE A 83 7.25 11.12 10.46
C ILE A 83 8.32 10.44 9.59
N ASP A 84 9.09 11.22 8.84
CA ASP A 84 10.08 10.72 7.88
C ASP A 84 11.18 9.84 8.51
N ASP A 85 11.69 10.19 9.69
CA ASP A 85 12.69 9.34 10.36
C ASP A 85 12.09 8.02 10.88
N CYS A 86 10.79 8.04 11.22
CA CYS A 86 10.09 6.87 11.72
C CYS A 86 9.88 5.84 10.60
N LYS A 87 9.49 6.25 9.38
CA LYS A 87 9.33 5.31 8.25
C LYS A 87 10.63 4.62 7.86
N VAL A 88 11.78 5.29 7.97
CA VAL A 88 13.09 4.69 7.76
C VAL A 88 13.36 3.64 8.85
N THR A 89 13.18 4.03 10.11
CA THR A 89 13.45 3.16 11.26
C THR A 89 12.55 1.93 11.28
N ILE A 90 11.25 2.10 11.00
CA ILE A 90 10.26 1.01 10.97
C ILE A 90 10.53 0.10 9.77
N GLY A 91 10.74 0.67 8.58
CA GLY A 91 10.99 -0.11 7.36
C GLY A 91 12.26 -0.96 7.41
N ALA A 92 13.27 -0.51 8.17
CA ALA A 92 14.49 -1.26 8.41
C ALA A 92 14.31 -2.46 9.36
N ARG A 93 13.17 -2.59 10.06
CA ARG A 93 12.90 -3.73 10.95
C ARG A 93 12.49 -4.95 10.13
N PRO A 94 13.25 -6.06 10.18
CA PRO A 94 13.03 -7.22 9.30
C PRO A 94 11.61 -7.78 9.33
N ARG A 95 10.94 -7.68 10.48
CA ARG A 95 9.60 -8.25 10.70
C ARG A 95 8.45 -7.26 10.47
N ALA A 96 8.71 -5.95 10.37
CA ALA A 96 7.63 -4.96 10.31
C ALA A 96 6.80 -5.07 9.03
N ILE A 97 7.46 -5.05 7.87
CA ILE A 97 6.78 -5.15 6.57
C ILE A 97 6.13 -6.53 6.36
N PRO A 98 6.81 -7.67 6.62
CA PRO A 98 6.17 -8.98 6.56
C PRO A 98 4.93 -9.12 7.47
N ALA A 99 4.95 -8.52 8.66
CA ALA A 99 3.80 -8.53 9.56
C ALA A 99 2.58 -7.81 8.98
N LEU A 100 2.79 -6.65 8.34
CA LEU A 100 1.73 -5.93 7.63
C LEU A 100 1.19 -6.74 6.44
N VAL A 101 2.06 -7.42 5.68
CA VAL A 101 1.63 -8.31 4.60
C VAL A 101 0.84 -9.50 5.13
N GLY A 102 1.20 -10.04 6.29
CA GLY A 102 0.40 -11.05 7.00
C GLY A 102 -1.00 -10.54 7.35
N LEU A 103 -1.10 -9.31 7.87
CA LEU A 103 -2.40 -8.71 8.19
C LEU A 103 -3.25 -8.41 6.94
N LEU A 104 -2.64 -8.09 5.78
CA LEU A 104 -3.37 -8.01 4.51
C LEU A 104 -4.05 -9.33 4.12
N ARG A 105 -3.47 -10.47 4.52
CA ARG A 105 -3.98 -11.80 4.19
C ARG A 105 -5.08 -12.23 5.14
N GLU A 106 -4.86 -12.05 6.44
CA GLU A 106 -5.68 -12.64 7.51
C GLU A 106 -6.63 -11.64 8.18
N GLY A 107 -6.41 -10.35 8.00
CA GLY A 107 -7.13 -9.27 8.69
C GLY A 107 -8.61 -9.20 8.31
N SER A 108 -9.39 -8.55 9.18
CA SER A 108 -10.71 -8.06 8.78
C SER A 108 -10.59 -7.00 7.68
N THR A 109 -11.69 -6.56 7.09
CA THR A 109 -11.68 -5.41 6.16
C THR A 109 -10.97 -4.18 6.75
N ILE A 110 -11.11 -3.95 8.06
CA ILE A 110 -10.42 -2.85 8.76
C ILE A 110 -8.93 -3.14 8.82
N GLY A 111 -8.53 -4.32 9.29
CA GLY A 111 -7.13 -4.70 9.37
C GLY A 111 -6.40 -4.70 8.04
N LYS A 112 -7.05 -5.17 6.97
CA LYS A 112 -6.49 -5.11 5.62
C LYS A 112 -6.30 -3.66 5.16
N ARG A 113 -7.24 -2.76 5.46
CA ARG A 113 -7.13 -1.32 5.13
C ARG A 113 -6.00 -0.66 5.91
N ASP A 114 -5.90 -0.92 7.21
CA ASP A 114 -4.84 -0.37 8.06
C ASP A 114 -3.47 -0.86 7.62
N ALA A 115 -3.36 -2.15 7.29
CA ALA A 115 -2.15 -2.74 6.73
C ALA A 115 -1.76 -2.11 5.38
N ALA A 116 -2.71 -1.97 4.45
CA ALA A 116 -2.49 -1.32 3.16
C ALA A 116 -2.01 0.13 3.34
N THR A 117 -2.63 0.88 4.24
CA THR A 117 -2.30 2.29 4.50
C THR A 117 -0.93 2.44 5.15
N ALA A 118 -0.58 1.57 6.10
CA ALA A 118 0.74 1.51 6.70
C ALA A 118 1.82 1.16 5.66
N LEU A 119 1.59 0.15 4.83
CA LEU A 119 2.50 -0.24 3.75
C LEU A 119 2.71 0.88 2.74
N PHE A 120 1.62 1.56 2.33
CA PHE A 120 1.69 2.72 1.45
C PHE A 120 2.63 3.78 2.04
N ASN A 121 2.39 4.17 3.29
CA ASN A 121 3.14 5.27 3.89
C ASN A 121 4.61 4.92 4.18
N LEU A 122 4.90 3.67 4.53
CA LEU A 122 6.28 3.17 4.61
C LEU A 122 6.97 3.17 3.25
N ALA A 123 6.29 2.75 2.19
CA ALA A 123 6.83 2.64 0.83
C ALA A 123 6.96 3.99 0.10
N VAL A 124 6.48 5.09 0.69
CA VAL A 124 6.83 6.44 0.21
C VAL A 124 8.35 6.64 0.29
N TYR A 125 9.01 6.06 1.30
CA TYR A 125 10.47 5.96 1.32
C TYR A 125 10.93 4.86 0.36
N ASN A 126 11.64 5.25 -0.71
CA ASN A 126 11.97 4.36 -1.83
C ASN A 126 12.67 3.06 -1.42
N ALA A 127 13.56 3.09 -0.42
CA ALA A 127 14.28 1.89 0.02
C ALA A 127 13.35 0.80 0.59
N ASN A 128 12.17 1.18 1.09
CA ASN A 128 11.19 0.24 1.61
C ASN A 128 10.41 -0.46 0.49
N LYS A 129 10.34 0.09 -0.73
CA LYS A 129 9.54 -0.49 -1.83
C LYS A 129 9.97 -1.91 -2.17
N ALA A 130 11.27 -2.12 -2.37
CA ALA A 130 11.81 -3.44 -2.67
C ALA A 130 11.54 -4.45 -1.54
N ILE A 131 11.59 -4.00 -0.28
CA ILE A 131 11.28 -4.84 0.89
C ILE A 131 9.81 -5.26 0.88
N VAL A 132 8.89 -4.35 0.56
CA VAL A 132 7.44 -4.65 0.42
C VAL A 132 7.19 -5.66 -0.72
N VAL A 133 7.90 -5.53 -1.84
CA VAL A 133 7.82 -6.47 -2.96
C VAL A 133 8.33 -7.87 -2.53
N VAL A 134 9.52 -7.94 -1.94
CA VAL A 134 10.14 -9.20 -1.46
C VAL A 134 9.29 -9.89 -0.40
N ALA A 135 8.57 -9.13 0.43
CA ALA A 135 7.63 -9.67 1.41
C ALA A 135 6.37 -10.31 0.79
N GLY A 136 6.21 -10.27 -0.54
CA GLY A 136 5.11 -10.92 -1.25
C GLY A 136 3.82 -10.10 -1.30
N ALA A 137 3.91 -8.77 -1.15
CA ALA A 137 2.73 -7.91 -1.14
C ALA A 137 1.99 -7.87 -2.49
N ILE A 138 2.72 -7.90 -3.62
CA ILE A 138 2.10 -7.70 -4.95
C ILE A 138 1.07 -8.78 -5.31
N PRO A 139 1.39 -10.09 -5.26
CA PRO A 139 0.39 -11.13 -5.57
C PRO A 139 -0.85 -11.01 -4.69
N LEU A 140 -0.66 -10.78 -3.39
CA LEU A 140 -1.75 -10.65 -2.43
C LEU A 140 -2.63 -9.42 -2.70
N LEU A 141 -2.02 -8.28 -3.04
CA LEU A 141 -2.76 -7.07 -3.40
C LEU A 141 -3.57 -7.27 -4.68
N ILE A 142 -3.06 -8.01 -5.67
CA ILE A 142 -3.82 -8.36 -6.88
C ILE A 142 -5.01 -9.26 -6.53
N GLU A 143 -4.85 -10.25 -5.64
CA GLU A 143 -5.96 -11.07 -5.15
C GLU A 143 -7.04 -10.21 -4.48
N LEU A 144 -6.64 -9.23 -3.66
CA LEU A 144 -7.56 -8.31 -2.99
C LEU A 144 -8.31 -7.36 -3.95
N LEU A 145 -7.74 -7.07 -5.13
CA LEU A 145 -8.47 -6.33 -6.17
C LEU A 145 -9.59 -7.15 -6.81
N MET A 146 -9.54 -8.48 -6.72
CA MET A 146 -10.52 -9.40 -7.29
C MET A 146 -11.55 -9.88 -6.24
N ASP A 147 -11.35 -9.55 -4.97
CA ASP A 147 -12.24 -9.90 -3.86
C ASP A 147 -13.11 -8.70 -3.46
N ASP A 148 -14.30 -8.61 -4.04
CA ASP A 148 -15.28 -7.55 -3.72
C ASP A 148 -15.63 -7.51 -2.22
N LYS A 149 -15.51 -8.65 -1.51
CA LYS A 149 -15.80 -8.71 -0.07
C LYS A 149 -14.68 -8.13 0.78
N ALA A 150 -13.47 -8.00 0.23
CA ALA A 150 -12.33 -7.42 0.94
C ALA A 150 -12.58 -5.93 1.26
N GLY A 151 -13.30 -5.19 0.41
CA GLY A 151 -13.70 -3.81 0.69
C GLY A 151 -12.55 -2.79 0.73
N ILE A 152 -11.43 -3.10 0.07
CA ILE A 152 -10.18 -2.30 0.09
C ILE A 152 -9.56 -2.09 -1.30
N THR A 153 -10.36 -2.16 -2.38
CA THR A 153 -9.86 -2.07 -3.78
C THR A 153 -9.03 -0.81 -4.03
N ASP A 154 -9.49 0.35 -3.55
CA ASP A 154 -8.77 1.63 -3.75
C ASP A 154 -7.46 1.69 -2.96
N ASP A 155 -7.46 1.16 -1.73
CA ASP A 155 -6.28 1.10 -0.87
C ASP A 155 -5.21 0.17 -1.49
N ALA A 156 -5.63 -1.02 -1.94
CA ALA A 156 -4.76 -1.98 -2.61
C ALA A 156 -4.18 -1.42 -3.92
N LEU A 157 -5.01 -0.74 -4.74
CA LEU A 157 -4.56 -0.06 -5.95
C LEU A 157 -3.54 1.04 -5.65
N ALA A 158 -3.71 1.80 -4.56
CA ALA A 158 -2.78 2.85 -4.20
C ALA A 158 -1.40 2.28 -3.84
N VAL A 159 -1.36 1.18 -3.08
CA VAL A 159 -0.11 0.48 -2.76
C VAL A 159 0.55 -0.06 -4.04
N LEU A 160 -0.20 -0.76 -4.90
CA LEU A 160 0.35 -1.26 -6.17
C LEU A 160 0.90 -0.13 -7.05
N ALA A 161 0.16 0.98 -7.19
CA ALA A 161 0.60 2.13 -7.97
C ALA A 161 1.89 2.75 -7.42
N LEU A 162 2.05 2.79 -6.10
CA LEU A 162 3.28 3.26 -5.46
C LEU A 162 4.46 2.30 -5.69
N LEU A 163 4.24 0.99 -5.58
CA LEU A 163 5.25 -0.05 -5.82
C LEU A 163 5.66 -0.13 -7.30
N SER A 164 4.78 0.24 -8.23
CA SER A 164 5.12 0.39 -9.65
C SER A 164 6.16 1.49 -9.93
N GLY A 165 6.50 2.30 -8.91
CA GLY A 165 7.59 3.25 -8.96
C GLY A 165 8.98 2.66 -8.71
N CYS A 166 9.14 1.34 -8.56
CA CYS A 166 10.43 0.65 -8.56
C CYS A 166 10.43 -0.52 -9.55
N THR A 167 11.62 -0.95 -9.97
CA THR A 167 11.80 -1.98 -11.00
C THR A 167 11.26 -3.33 -10.55
N GLU A 168 11.56 -3.74 -9.31
CA GLU A 168 11.12 -5.01 -8.72
C GLU A 168 9.59 -5.10 -8.68
N GLY A 169 8.92 -3.97 -8.36
CA GLY A 169 7.47 -3.92 -8.33
C GLY A 169 6.86 -4.08 -9.72
N LEU A 170 7.44 -3.44 -10.74
CA LEU A 170 6.99 -3.59 -12.12
C LEU A 170 7.24 -5.00 -12.67
N GLU A 171 8.40 -5.59 -12.39
CA GLU A 171 8.73 -6.95 -12.79
C GLU A 171 7.75 -7.96 -12.18
N GLU A 172 7.47 -7.84 -10.88
CA GLU A 172 6.55 -8.73 -10.18
C GLU A 172 5.11 -8.57 -10.69
N LEU A 173 4.64 -7.34 -10.93
CA LEU A 173 3.34 -7.08 -11.55
C LEU A 173 3.22 -7.73 -12.93
N GLN A 174 4.28 -7.69 -13.75
CA GLN A 174 4.26 -8.23 -15.11
C GLN A 174 4.15 -9.75 -15.17
N LYS A 175 4.61 -10.46 -14.14
CA LYS A 175 4.45 -11.92 -14.03
C LYS A 175 2.98 -12.33 -13.97
N ASN A 176 2.10 -11.46 -13.47
CA ASN A 176 0.68 -11.73 -13.37
C ASN A 176 -0.07 -11.35 -14.67
N ARG A 177 -0.62 -12.36 -15.37
CA ARG A 177 -1.33 -12.14 -16.64
C ARG A 177 -2.68 -11.42 -16.49
N VAL A 178 -3.28 -11.49 -15.30
CA VAL A 178 -4.62 -10.94 -15.01
C VAL A 178 -4.56 -9.43 -14.73
N VAL A 179 -3.39 -8.89 -14.36
CA VAL A 179 -3.27 -7.49 -13.93
C VAL A 179 -3.74 -6.48 -14.99
N ILE A 180 -3.41 -6.69 -16.27
CA ILE A 180 -3.78 -5.74 -17.34
C ILE A 180 -5.30 -5.72 -17.56
N PRO A 181 -5.98 -6.86 -17.82
CA PRO A 181 -7.44 -6.88 -17.91
C PRO A 181 -8.13 -6.27 -16.70
N LEU A 182 -7.66 -6.61 -15.49
CA LEU A 182 -8.23 -6.11 -14.24
C LEU A 182 -8.13 -4.57 -14.13
N LEU A 183 -6.99 -3.99 -14.47
CA LEU A 183 -6.81 -2.54 -14.46
C LEU A 183 -7.67 -1.84 -15.53
N ILE A 184 -7.93 -2.48 -16.68
CA ILE A 184 -8.85 -1.95 -17.69
C ILE A 184 -10.29 -1.95 -17.16
N ASP A 185 -10.71 -2.99 -16.45
CA ASP A 185 -12.04 -3.01 -15.84
C ASP A 185 -12.18 -1.97 -14.73
N LEU A 186 -11.15 -1.77 -13.92
CA LEU A 186 -11.10 -0.71 -12.90
C LEU A 186 -11.08 0.70 -13.53
N LEU A 187 -10.51 0.88 -14.74
CA LEU A 187 -10.66 2.12 -15.50
C LEU A 187 -12.11 2.42 -15.90
N ARG A 188 -12.91 1.38 -16.13
CA ARG A 188 -14.32 1.52 -16.57
C ARG A 188 -15.23 1.75 -15.37
N PHE A 189 -15.13 0.87 -14.38
CA PHE A 189 -16.11 0.72 -13.31
C PHE A 189 -15.61 1.16 -11.93
N GLY A 190 -14.31 1.41 -11.78
CA GLY A 190 -13.71 1.81 -10.50
C GLY A 190 -14.09 3.23 -10.06
N SER A 191 -13.74 3.55 -8.82
CA SER A 191 -13.89 4.90 -8.27
C SER A 191 -13.00 5.91 -9.02
N SER A 192 -13.20 7.21 -8.79
CA SER A 192 -12.31 8.24 -9.36
C SER A 192 -10.84 8.01 -8.99
N LYS A 193 -10.56 7.59 -7.75
CA LYS A 193 -9.22 7.23 -7.28
C LYS A 193 -8.73 5.93 -7.92
N GLY A 194 -9.60 4.92 -7.99
CA GLY A 194 -9.30 3.65 -8.63
C GLY A 194 -8.90 3.82 -10.11
N LYS A 195 -9.58 4.68 -10.85
CA LYS A 195 -9.23 5.02 -12.24
C LYS A 195 -7.87 5.71 -12.34
N GLU A 196 -7.58 6.66 -11.45
CA GLU A 196 -6.28 7.36 -11.41
C GLU A 196 -5.11 6.40 -11.11
N ASN A 197 -5.28 5.51 -10.14
CA ASN A 197 -4.27 4.49 -9.82
C ASN A 197 -4.13 3.47 -10.95
N SER A 198 -5.24 3.06 -11.57
CA SER A 198 -5.23 2.10 -12.68
C SER A 198 -4.48 2.63 -13.89
N VAL A 199 -4.71 3.89 -14.31
CA VAL A 199 -3.95 4.48 -15.43
C VAL A 199 -2.47 4.67 -15.08
N THR A 200 -2.15 4.93 -13.81
CA THR A 200 -0.76 5.03 -13.34
C THR A 200 -0.03 3.70 -13.50
N LEU A 201 -0.66 2.61 -13.05
CA LEU A 201 -0.13 1.25 -13.18
C LEU A 201 0.04 0.84 -14.64
N LEU A 202 -0.99 1.03 -15.47
CA LEU A 202 -0.93 0.68 -16.90
C LEU A 202 0.18 1.46 -17.63
N LEU A 203 0.35 2.74 -17.31
CA LEU A 203 1.44 3.55 -17.88
C LEU A 203 2.82 3.05 -17.44
N GLY A 204 3.00 2.73 -16.15
CA GLY A 204 4.25 2.15 -15.64
C GLY A 204 4.58 0.80 -16.29
N LEU A 205 3.58 -0.09 -16.35
CA LEU A 205 3.72 -1.40 -17.00
C LEU A 205 4.06 -1.28 -18.48
N CYS A 206 3.40 -0.38 -19.22
CA CYS A 206 3.66 -0.22 -20.66
C CYS A 206 5.02 0.42 -20.94
N LYS A 207 5.50 1.32 -20.07
CA LYS A 207 6.87 1.86 -20.17
C LYS A 207 7.94 0.81 -19.92
N ASN A 208 7.73 -0.09 -18.96
CA ASN A 208 8.72 -1.10 -18.58
C ASN A 208 8.66 -2.37 -19.44
N GLY A 209 7.46 -2.86 -19.73
CA GLY A 209 7.24 -4.10 -20.50
C GLY A 209 7.17 -3.90 -22.01
N GLY A 210 7.31 -2.66 -22.49
CA GLY A 210 7.47 -2.36 -23.91
C GLY A 210 6.33 -2.83 -24.82
N GLU A 211 6.70 -3.37 -25.97
CA GLU A 211 5.78 -3.83 -27.02
C GLU A 211 4.86 -4.96 -26.53
N GLU A 212 5.33 -5.88 -25.69
CA GLU A 212 4.51 -7.00 -25.21
C GLU A 212 3.31 -6.51 -24.38
N VAL A 213 3.55 -5.58 -23.47
CA VAL A 213 2.48 -4.96 -22.66
C VAL A 213 1.58 -4.09 -23.54
N ALA A 214 2.15 -3.35 -24.49
CA ALA A 214 1.38 -2.55 -25.45
C ALA A 214 0.44 -3.44 -26.29
N ARG A 215 0.92 -4.58 -26.79
CA ARG A 215 0.13 -5.55 -27.55
C ARG A 215 -1.03 -6.08 -26.71
N ARG A 216 -0.79 -6.47 -25.45
CA ARG A 216 -1.84 -6.92 -24.52
C ARG A 216 -2.91 -5.84 -24.29
N LEU A 217 -2.48 -4.57 -24.20
CA LEU A 217 -3.40 -3.43 -24.08
C LEU A 217 -4.20 -3.21 -25.37
N LEU A 218 -3.57 -3.33 -26.54
CA LEU A 218 -4.22 -3.09 -27.85
C LEU A 218 -5.21 -4.20 -28.23
N VAL A 219 -4.93 -5.46 -27.86
CA VAL A 219 -5.84 -6.59 -28.10
C VAL A 219 -7.12 -6.50 -27.26
N ASN A 220 -7.07 -5.83 -26.09
CA ASN A 220 -8.26 -5.65 -25.27
C ASN A 220 -9.17 -4.55 -25.87
N PRO A 221 -10.40 -4.86 -26.32
CA PRO A 221 -11.27 -3.93 -27.03
C PRO A 221 -11.71 -2.74 -26.18
N HIS A 222 -11.60 -2.83 -24.86
CA HIS A 222 -12.00 -1.78 -23.93
C HIS A 222 -10.86 -0.85 -23.54
N SER A 223 -9.61 -1.16 -23.89
CA SER A 223 -8.44 -0.37 -23.50
C SER A 223 -8.49 1.06 -24.05
N ILE A 224 -8.49 1.21 -25.38
CA ILE A 224 -8.49 2.53 -26.04
C ILE A 224 -9.72 3.37 -25.68
N PRO A 225 -10.97 2.84 -25.73
CA PRO A 225 -12.14 3.62 -25.34
C PRO A 225 -12.11 4.10 -23.88
N SER A 226 -11.63 3.25 -22.96
CA SER A 226 -11.54 3.62 -21.54
C SER A 226 -10.50 4.71 -21.29
N LEU A 227 -9.36 4.66 -21.99
CA LEU A 227 -8.34 5.70 -21.92
C LEU A 227 -8.82 7.03 -22.55
N GLN A 228 -9.54 6.97 -23.67
CA GLN A 228 -10.13 8.17 -24.29
C GLN A 228 -11.15 8.83 -23.37
N ARG A 229 -12.08 8.04 -22.78
CA ARG A 229 -13.05 8.54 -21.80
C ARG A 229 -12.36 9.12 -20.57
N LEU A 230 -11.31 8.49 -20.06
CA LEU A 230 -10.55 9.06 -18.95
C LEU A 230 -9.85 10.37 -19.34
N GLY A 231 -9.44 10.51 -20.61
CA GLY A 231 -8.88 11.73 -21.20
C GLY A 231 -9.87 12.90 -21.27
N THR A 232 -11.18 12.65 -21.34
CA THR A 232 -12.20 13.71 -21.34
C THR A 232 -12.71 14.00 -19.92
N ASP A 233 -13.01 12.95 -19.16
CA ASP A 233 -13.81 13.06 -17.93
C ASP A 233 -12.95 12.99 -16.65
N GLY A 234 -11.66 12.68 -16.78
CA GLY A 234 -10.76 12.44 -15.66
C GLY A 234 -10.21 13.71 -14.98
N SER A 235 -9.62 13.50 -13.78
CA SER A 235 -8.79 14.52 -13.12
C SER A 235 -7.66 14.99 -14.05
N LEU A 236 -7.12 16.20 -13.84
CA LEU A 236 -5.99 16.69 -14.65
C LEU A 236 -4.80 15.70 -14.66
N LYS A 237 -4.55 15.03 -13.53
CA LYS A 237 -3.51 14.00 -13.40
C LYS A 237 -3.84 12.77 -14.24
N SER A 238 -5.07 12.27 -14.13
CA SER A 238 -5.54 11.10 -14.88
C SER A 238 -5.54 11.34 -16.40
N ARG A 239 -5.99 12.53 -16.85
CA ARG A 239 -5.98 12.92 -18.26
C ARG A 239 -4.58 12.90 -18.87
N ARG A 240 -3.62 13.56 -18.20
CA ARG A 240 -2.22 13.58 -18.64
C ARG A 240 -1.61 12.18 -18.75
N LYS A 241 -1.92 11.29 -17.81
CA LYS A 241 -1.45 9.89 -17.82
C LYS A 241 -2.12 9.08 -18.93
N ALA A 242 -3.43 9.25 -19.14
CA ALA A 242 -4.16 8.59 -20.21
C ALA A 242 -3.65 8.99 -21.60
N GLU A 243 -3.46 10.29 -21.84
CA GLU A 243 -2.86 10.81 -23.08
C GLU A 243 -1.43 10.32 -23.30
N ALA A 244 -0.63 10.24 -22.24
CA ALA A 244 0.72 9.69 -22.33
C ALA A 244 0.71 8.21 -22.71
N LEU A 245 -0.22 7.42 -22.15
CA LEU A 245 -0.38 6.02 -22.49
C LEU A 245 -0.89 5.83 -23.93
N LEU A 246 -1.90 6.60 -24.36
CA LEU A 246 -2.39 6.57 -25.74
C LEU A 246 -1.28 6.89 -26.76
N ARG A 247 -0.46 7.92 -26.49
CA ARG A 247 0.70 8.24 -27.34
C ARG A 247 1.75 7.13 -27.36
N LEU A 248 1.93 6.42 -26.25
CA LEU A 248 2.84 5.28 -26.20
C LEU A 248 2.30 4.10 -27.02
N LEU A 249 1.02 3.77 -26.88
CA LEU A 249 0.37 2.72 -27.67
C LEU A 249 0.40 3.03 -29.17
N ASN A 250 0.13 4.27 -29.57
CA ASN A 250 0.18 4.67 -30.98
C ASN A 250 1.59 4.52 -31.58
N ARG A 251 2.65 4.77 -30.79
CA ARG A 251 4.03 4.55 -31.24
C ARG A 251 4.30 3.08 -31.52
N TYR A 252 3.84 2.17 -30.66
CA TYR A 252 3.98 0.73 -30.90
C TYR A 252 3.12 0.24 -32.08
N CYS A 253 1.96 0.83 -32.34
CA CYS A 253 1.19 0.53 -33.57
C CYS A 253 1.89 1.00 -34.85
N SER A 254 2.65 2.10 -34.78
CA SER A 254 3.26 2.74 -35.94
C SER A 254 4.66 2.21 -36.27
N GLN A 255 5.27 1.42 -35.38
CA GLN A 255 6.55 0.78 -35.65
C GLN A 255 6.31 -0.43 -36.58
N PRO A 256 6.93 -0.46 -37.78
CA PRO A 256 6.80 -1.61 -38.67
C PRO A 256 7.36 -2.85 -37.98
N HIS A 257 6.60 -3.95 -37.99
CA HIS A 257 7.05 -5.25 -37.54
C HIS A 257 8.34 -5.63 -38.27
N HIS A 258 9.50 -5.41 -37.65
CA HIS A 258 10.70 -6.12 -38.05
C HIS A 258 10.58 -7.54 -37.51
N SER A 259 9.94 -8.38 -38.32
CA SER A 259 10.04 -9.82 -38.27
C SER A 259 11.52 -10.19 -38.24
N SER A 260 12.04 -10.63 -37.09
CA SER A 260 13.29 -11.38 -37.03
C SER A 260 12.95 -12.85 -37.21
N VAL A 261 13.39 -13.32 -38.37
CA VAL A 261 13.54 -14.69 -38.90
C VAL A 261 13.89 -15.73 -37.84
#